data_AF-A0A8X6U7R6-F1
#
_entry.id   AF-A0A8X6U7R6-F1
#
_cell.length_a   1.000
_cell.length_b   1.000
_cell.length_c   1.000
_cell.angle_alpha   90.00
_cell.angle_beta   90.00
_cell.angle_gamma   90.00
#
_symmetry.space_group_name_H-M   'P 1'
#
loop_
_entity.id
_entity.type
_entity.pdbx_description
1 polymer ?
#
loop_
_entity_poly.entity_id
_entity_poly.type
_entity_poly.pdbx_seq_one_letter_code
_entity_poly.pdbx_strand_id
1 'polypeptide(L)'
;MVLTKKSGEVFIIDFTVTFEDRLKSLASARQGKIDMYLPIVEHLRREGNTAHVDAIVVSSFGSWDPENDDALAQMGVSKKYARLMKLICSDTIRWGRDIYIQHLTGKK
;
A
#
# COMPACT_ATOMS: atom_id res chain seq x y z
N MET A 1 -0.40 7.42 3.01
CA MET A 1 -1.67 7.13 3.69
C MET A 1 -2.81 7.87 3.00
N VAL A 2 -3.88 7.15 2.67
CA VAL A 2 -5.17 7.67 2.18
C VAL A 2 -6.23 7.32 3.22
N LEU A 3 -7.03 8.32 3.60
CA LEU A 3 -8.21 8.15 4.45
C LEU A 3 -9.43 8.36 3.57
N THR A 4 -10.31 7.37 3.46
CA THR A 4 -11.56 7.50 2.72
C THR A 4 -12.75 7.04 3.54
N LYS A 5 -13.89 7.69 3.35
CA LYS A 5 -15.16 7.29 3.95
C LYS A 5 -16.08 6.78 2.85
N LYS A 6 -16.54 5.54 2.95
CA LYS A 6 -17.43 4.92 1.98
C LYS A 6 -18.55 4.18 2.70
N SER A 7 -19.80 4.45 2.31
CA SER A 7 -20.98 3.81 2.89
C SER A 7 -21.07 3.90 4.42
N GLY A 8 -20.49 4.94 5.03
CA GLY A 8 -20.43 5.11 6.48
C GLY A 8 -19.20 4.49 7.14
N GLU A 9 -18.41 3.71 6.41
CA GLU A 9 -17.17 3.08 6.89
C GLU A 9 -15.94 3.92 6.56
N VAL A 10 -14.95 3.92 7.44
CA VAL A 10 -13.67 4.64 7.30
C VAL A 10 -12.59 3.63 6.94
N PHE A 11 -11.86 3.86 5.85
CA PHE A 11 -10.73 3.05 5.42
C PHE A 11 -9.44 3.85 5.51
N ILE A 12 -8.46 3.30 6.23
CA ILE A 12 -7.09 3.78 6.29
C ILE A 12 -6.24 2.86 5.42
N ILE A 13 -5.77 3.34 4.27
CA ILE A 13 -4.86 2.57 3.42
C ILE A 13 -3.54 3.29 3.30
N ASP A 14 -2.45 2.61 3.64
CA ASP A 14 -1.11 3.13 3.40
C ASP A 14 -0.40 2.40 2.26
N PHE A 15 0.58 3.05 1.66
CA PHE A 15 1.40 2.47 0.60
C PHE A 15 2.79 2.19 1.17
N THR A 16 3.36 1.04 0.84
CA THR A 16 4.72 0.70 1.26
C THR A 16 5.46 -0.06 0.17
N VAL A 17 6.75 0.24 0.06
CA VAL A 17 7.66 -0.48 -0.83
C VAL A 17 8.59 -1.33 0.02
N THR A 18 8.71 -2.61 -0.30
CA THR A 18 9.64 -3.54 0.33
C THR A 18 10.88 -3.70 -0.53
N PHE A 19 12.05 -3.87 0.09
CA PHE A 19 13.28 -4.07 -0.65
C PHE A 19 13.46 -5.51 -1.14
N GLU A 20 12.97 -6.49 -0.39
CA GLU A 20 13.10 -7.91 -0.73
C GLU A 20 11.80 -8.48 -1.32
N ASP A 21 11.95 -9.25 -2.39
CA ASP A 21 10.84 -9.92 -3.07
C ASP A 21 10.54 -11.32 -2.51
N ARG A 22 10.38 -11.42 -1.19
CA ARG A 22 9.92 -12.65 -0.55
C ARG A 22 8.52 -12.43 -0.02
N LEU A 23 7.64 -13.42 -0.18
CA LEU A 23 6.25 -13.36 0.35
C LEU A 23 6.21 -12.96 1.83
N LYS A 24 7.18 -13.44 2.62
CA LYS A 24 7.32 -13.07 4.04
C LYS A 24 7.61 -11.57 4.23
N SER A 25 8.42 -10.97 3.37
CA SER A 25 8.78 -9.55 3.43
C SER A 25 7.58 -8.66 3.06
N LEU A 26 6.79 -9.07 2.06
CA LEU A 26 5.53 -8.39 1.69
C LEU A 26 4.53 -8.42 2.85
N ALA A 27 4.26 -9.62 3.38
CA ALA A 27 3.33 -9.80 4.51
C ALA A 27 3.80 -9.03 5.76
N SER A 28 5.09 -9.08 6.09
CA SER A 28 5.64 -8.35 7.24
C SER A 28 5.52 -6.84 7.08
N ALA A 29 5.69 -6.31 5.86
CA ALA A 29 5.55 -4.88 5.61
C ALA A 29 4.09 -4.42 5.69
N ARG A 30 3.15 -5.23 5.18
CA ARG A 30 1.71 -5.01 5.40
C ARG A 30 1.39 -4.96 6.88
N GLN A 31 1.80 -5.99 7.62
CA GLN A 31 1.51 -6.09 9.05
C GLN A 31 2.08 -4.91 9.83
N GLY A 32 3.33 -4.50 9.54
CA GLY A 32 3.93 -3.34 10.18
C GLY A 32 3.14 -2.05 9.95
N LYS A 33 2.53 -1.87 8.77
CA LYS A 33 1.62 -0.74 8.51
C LYS A 33 0.31 -0.87 9.28
N ILE A 34 -0.29 -2.06 9.30
CA ILE A 34 -1.51 -2.32 10.06
C ILE A 34 -1.30 -2.02 11.54
N ASP A 35 -0.23 -2.55 12.15
CA ASP A 35 0.09 -2.37 13.55
C ASP A 35 0.28 -0.89 13.90
N MET A 36 0.92 -0.12 13.01
CA MET A 36 1.15 1.31 13.19
C MET A 36 -0.14 2.12 13.25
N TYR A 37 -1.13 1.79 12.43
CA TYR A 37 -2.41 2.52 12.36
C TYR A 37 -3.52 1.90 13.23
N LEU A 38 -3.30 0.71 13.80
CA LEU A 38 -4.28 0.03 14.64
C LEU A 38 -4.81 0.92 15.79
N PRO A 39 -3.98 1.71 16.52
CA PRO A 39 -4.49 2.60 17.56
C PRO A 39 -5.47 3.67 17.04
N ILE A 40 -5.26 4.15 15.81
CA ILE A 40 -6.12 5.15 15.17
C ILE A 40 -7.46 4.51 14.80
N VAL A 41 -7.44 3.29 14.24
CA VAL A 41 -8.65 2.53 13.92
C VAL A 41 -9.46 2.24 15.19
N GLU A 42 -8.81 1.83 16.27
CA GLU A 42 -9.50 1.59 17.54
C GLU A 42 -10.15 2.86 18.09
N HIS A 43 -9.46 4.00 17.99
CA HIS A 43 -10.02 5.28 18.40
C HIS A 43 -11.27 5.63 17.59
N LEU A 44 -11.20 5.52 16.26
CA LEU A 44 -12.35 5.76 15.38
C LEU A 44 -13.53 4.83 15.68
N ARG A 45 -13.24 3.56 16.02
CA ARG A 45 -14.25 2.58 16.45
C ARG A 45 -14.91 2.96 17.77
N ARG A 46 -14.15 3.48 18.75
CA ARG A 46 -14.71 3.98 20.01
C ARG A 46 -15.62 5.19 19.81
N GLU A 47 -15.36 6.00 18.79
CA GLU A 47 -16.23 7.13 18.39
C GLU A 47 -17.49 6.70 17.63
N GLY A 48 -17.71 5.39 17.44
CA GLY A 48 -18.89 4.84 16.78
C GLY A 48 -18.76 4.71 15.26
N ASN A 49 -17.56 4.87 14.69
CA ASN A 49 -17.33 4.62 13.28
C ASN A 49 -16.98 3.14 13.03
N THR A 50 -17.47 2.59 11.94
CA THR A 50 -16.90 1.34 11.40
C THR A 50 -15.60 1.71 10.69
N ALA A 51 -14.44 1.30 11.21
CA ALA A 51 -13.13 1.65 10.65
C ALA A 51 -12.28 0.41 10.31
N HIS A 52 -11.54 0.50 9.22
CA HIS A 52 -10.68 -0.54 8.66
C HIS A 52 -9.29 0.03 8.35
N VAL A 53 -8.27 -0.81 8.46
CA VAL A 53 -6.90 -0.49 8.04
C VAL A 53 -6.38 -1.59 7.14
N ASP A 54 -5.68 -1.19 6.08
CA ASP A 54 -4.89 -2.11 5.27
C ASP A 54 -3.71 -1.37 4.60
N ALA A 55 -2.92 -2.09 3.81
CA ALA A 55 -1.82 -1.53 3.03
C ALA A 55 -1.84 -1.97 1.56
N ILE A 56 -1.23 -1.17 0.70
CA ILE A 56 -0.82 -1.58 -0.64
C ILE A 56 0.69 -1.77 -0.62
N VAL A 57 1.12 -3.01 -0.84
CA VAL A 57 2.52 -3.42 -0.76
C VAL A 57 3.06 -3.74 -2.15
N VAL A 58 4.17 -3.11 -2.50
CA VAL A 58 4.91 -3.37 -3.75
C VAL A 58 6.36 -3.68 -3.40
N SER A 59 7.04 -4.52 -4.16
CA SER A 59 8.49 -4.72 -4.04
C SER A 59 9.25 -3.70 -4.88
N SER A 60 10.46 -3.34 -4.46
CA SER A 60 11.37 -2.48 -5.24
C SER A 60 11.73 -3.09 -6.60
N PHE A 61 11.59 -4.42 -6.75
CA PHE A 61 11.76 -5.12 -8.02
C PHE A 61 10.48 -5.19 -8.87
N GLY A 62 9.40 -4.55 -8.42
CA GLY A 62 8.12 -4.46 -9.14
C GLY A 62 7.13 -5.58 -8.86
N SER A 63 7.34 -6.38 -7.83
CA SER A 63 6.37 -7.42 -7.45
C SER A 63 5.17 -6.82 -6.75
N TRP A 64 3.99 -7.35 -7.10
CA TRP A 64 2.70 -6.95 -6.57
C TRP A 64 2.25 -7.95 -5.51
N ASP A 65 1.98 -7.48 -4.30
CA ASP A 65 1.39 -8.32 -3.25
C ASP A 65 -0.04 -8.75 -3.65
N PRO A 66 -0.35 -10.06 -3.72
CA PRO A 66 -1.69 -10.56 -4.03
C PRO A 66 -2.79 -9.99 -3.11
N GLU A 67 -2.48 -9.73 -1.83
CA GLU A 67 -3.45 -9.20 -0.86
C GLU A 67 -3.89 -7.76 -1.17
N ASN A 68 -3.15 -7.04 -2.01
CA ASN A 68 -3.57 -5.72 -2.49
C ASN A 68 -4.88 -5.77 -3.27
N ASP A 69 -5.13 -6.86 -4.02
CA ASP A 69 -6.35 -6.97 -4.82
C ASP A 69 -7.60 -7.05 -3.90
N ASP A 70 -7.47 -7.71 -2.75
CA ASP A 70 -8.51 -7.79 -1.72
C ASP A 70 -8.70 -6.46 -0.99
N ALA A 71 -7.60 -5.79 -0.62
CA ALA A 71 -7.64 -4.46 0.01
C ALA A 71 -8.38 -3.44 -0.89
N LEU A 72 -8.06 -3.43 -2.19
CA LEU A 72 -8.74 -2.58 -3.18
C LEU A 72 -10.21 -2.95 -3.33
N ALA A 73 -10.53 -4.25 -3.31
CA ALA A 73 -11.91 -4.72 -3.39
C ALA A 73 -12.74 -4.28 -2.17
N GLN A 74 -12.17 -4.28 -0.96
CA GLN A 74 -12.85 -3.81 0.26
C GLN A 74 -13.16 -2.31 0.20
N MET A 75 -12.28 -1.50 -0.38
CA MET A 75 -12.58 -0.09 -0.69
C MET A 75 -13.61 0.08 -1.82
N GLY A 76 -14.01 -1.03 -2.45
CA GLY A 76 -14.82 -1.14 -3.65
C GLY A 76 -14.25 -0.35 -4.83
N VAL A 77 -12.94 -0.46 -5.03
CA VAL A 77 -12.29 -0.14 -6.28
C VAL A 77 -12.71 -1.18 -7.32
N SER A 78 -13.05 -0.73 -8.54
CA SER A 78 -13.45 -1.66 -9.60
C SER A 78 -12.28 -2.57 -10.03
N LYS A 79 -12.57 -3.82 -10.41
CA LYS A 79 -11.55 -4.75 -10.92
C LYS A 79 -10.75 -4.18 -12.10
N LYS A 80 -11.39 -3.39 -12.97
CA LYS A 80 -10.72 -2.72 -14.09
C LYS A 80 -9.68 -1.72 -13.59
N TYR A 81 -10.01 -0.93 -12.58
CA TYR A 81 -9.10 0.04 -12.00
C TYR A 81 -8.01 -0.62 -11.15
N ALA A 82 -8.33 -1.70 -10.41
CA ALA A 82 -7.34 -2.48 -9.66
C ALA A 82 -6.24 -3.05 -10.58
N ARG A 83 -6.59 -3.47 -11.81
CA ARG A 83 -5.58 -3.86 -12.82
C ARG A 83 -4.68 -2.70 -13.23
N LEU A 84 -5.22 -1.49 -13.34
CA LEU A 84 -4.45 -0.29 -13.66
C LEU A 84 -3.49 0.08 -12.52
N MET A 85 -3.88 -0.13 -11.27
CA MET A 85 -3.04 0.12 -10.09
C MET A 85 -1.73 -0.66 -10.10
N LYS A 86 -1.66 -1.80 -10.81
CA LYS A 86 -0.42 -2.57 -10.96
C LYS A 86 0.67 -1.81 -11.72
N LEU A 87 0.34 -0.73 -12.42
CA LEU A 87 1.33 0.16 -13.04
C LEU A 87 2.28 0.83 -12.02
N ILE A 88 1.88 0.93 -10.75
CA ILE A 88 2.75 1.42 -9.67
C ILE A 88 4.03 0.60 -9.54
N CYS A 89 4.00 -0.69 -9.90
CA CYS A 89 5.19 -1.53 -9.95
C CYS A 89 6.25 -0.98 -10.92
N SER A 90 5.81 -0.51 -12.09
CA SER A 90 6.71 0.09 -13.09
C SER A 90 7.27 1.43 -12.60
N ASP A 91 6.45 2.25 -11.94
CA ASP A 91 6.91 3.51 -11.35
C ASP A 91 7.93 3.25 -10.25
N THR A 92 7.71 2.23 -9.40
CA THR A 92 8.64 1.86 -8.33
C THR A 92 10.01 1.47 -8.89
N ILE A 93 10.05 0.64 -9.93
CA ILE A 93 11.31 0.27 -10.62
C ILE A 93 11.98 1.51 -11.22
N ARG A 94 11.20 2.39 -11.86
CA ARG A 94 11.71 3.62 -12.45
C ARG A 94 12.37 4.51 -11.39
N TRP A 95 11.73 4.70 -10.24
CA TRP A 95 12.30 5.44 -9.12
C TRP A 95 13.60 4.80 -8.62
N GLY A 96 13.63 3.47 -8.48
CA GLY A 96 14.87 2.76 -8.09
C GLY A 96 16.02 3.01 -9.06
N ARG A 97 15.75 2.97 -10.37
CA ARG A 97 16.73 3.33 -11.42
C ARG A 97 17.16 4.78 -11.31
N ASP A 98 16.23 5.71 -11.18
CA ASP A 98 16.53 7.15 -11.16
C ASP A 98 17.40 7.51 -9.97
N ILE A 99 17.12 6.94 -8.79
CA ILE A 99 17.97 7.06 -7.59
C ILE A 99 19.38 6.52 -7.85
N TYR A 100 19.51 5.36 -8.50
CA TYR A 100 20.81 4.76 -8.81
C TYR A 100 21.61 5.59 -9.81
N ILE A 101 20.98 6.09 -10.88
CA ILE A 101 21.64 6.94 -11.88
C ILE A 101 22.05 8.27 -11.25
N GLN A 102 21.21 8.86 -10.40
CA GLN A 102 21.54 10.06 -9.66
C GLN A 102 22.75 9.82 -8.74
N HIS A 103 22.81 8.66 -8.08
CA HIS A 103 23.95 8.29 -7.24
C HIS A 103 25.25 8.18 -8.05
N LEU A 104 25.21 7.56 -9.23
CA LEU A 104 26.40 7.40 -10.09
C LEU A 104 26.86 8.70 -10.73
N THR A 105 25.93 9.53 -11.19
CA THR A 105 26.25 10.69 -12.04
C THR A 105 26.22 12.03 -11.31
N GLY A 106 25.66 12.06 -10.10
CA GLY A 106 25.40 13.28 -9.33
C GLY A 106 24.31 14.18 -9.95
N LYS A 107 23.67 13.76 -11.05
CA LYS A 107 22.68 14.54 -11.79
C LYS A 107 21.28 14.02 -11.45
N LYS A 108 20.39 14.95 -11.10
CA LYS A 108 18.95 14.69 -10.97
C LYS A 108 18.27 14.75 -12.32
#